data_AF-A0A0D2TR66-F1
#
_entry.id   AF-A0A0D2TR66-F1
#
_cell.length_a   1.000
_cell.length_b   1.000
_cell.length_c   1.000
_cell.angle_alpha   90.00
_cell.angle_beta   90.00
_cell.angle_gamma   90.00
#
_symmetry.space_group_name_H-M   'P 1'
#
loop_
_entity.id
_entity.type
_entity.pdbx_description
1 polymer ?
#
loop_
_entity_poly.entity_id
_entity_poly.type
_entity_poly.pdbx_seq_one_letter_code
_entity_poly.pdbx_strand_id
1 'polypeptide(L)'
;MESCHKFSFPLLTLLSLYMFFVAHAEGSLKPRPFNNKITAAFVFGDSTVDPGNNNYVKTLFRGNFPPYGKDFRDHVPTGRFTNGKLSTDLIVSYIGIKEYLPPYLDPNLSIEELMTGVSFASAGSGFDPLTPQISSVISLPKQLEYFKEYKNRLQSAIGNRRTEAIIKESVFLISCGTNDFVVNYFTLPIRRKSYTVSAYQQFVLQSFKQVLQDLWDEGARRIAVTGLPPMGCLPAVITLYSENAILERGCIEKLSQVGMEYNQMLQNELNSMQGRLAHLDSKITYVDIFTPLVDIIQGLGKHDFDEVSHGCCGSGYLEAGFLCNPGSFVCNDASKYVFFDSIHPTEKTYINLFMASRPVIDSLIQD
;
A
#
# COMPACT_ATOMS: atom_id res chain seq x y z
N MET A 1 61.06 60.31 -27.44
CA MET A 1 61.94 59.93 -26.32
C MET A 1 61.27 58.73 -25.68
N GLU A 2 61.60 57.52 -26.13
CA GLU A 2 62.69 56.69 -25.54
C GLU A 2 62.39 56.38 -24.06
N SER A 3 62.48 55.17 -23.52
CA SER A 3 62.85 53.82 -23.93
C SER A 3 62.58 52.96 -22.66
N CYS A 4 61.77 51.90 -22.72
CA CYS A 4 62.21 50.50 -22.71
C CYS A 4 63.03 50.03 -21.49
N HIS A 5 62.51 49.04 -20.73
CA HIS A 5 63.18 47.82 -20.21
C HIS A 5 62.09 46.96 -19.54
N LYS A 6 61.51 45.93 -20.19
CA LYS A 6 61.96 44.56 -20.55
C LYS A 6 62.12 43.57 -19.38
N PHE A 7 61.69 42.33 -19.70
CA PHE A 7 61.88 41.01 -19.07
C PHE A 7 60.74 40.53 -18.16
N SER A 8 60.21 39.30 -18.28
CA SER A 8 60.47 38.15 -19.15
C SER A 8 59.30 37.16 -18.99
N PHE A 9 58.87 36.49 -20.06
CA PHE A 9 58.12 35.23 -19.98
C PHE A 9 59.10 34.06 -20.16
N PRO A 10 58.88 32.92 -19.48
CA PRO A 10 58.50 31.69 -20.19
C PRO A 10 57.35 30.95 -19.45
N LEU A 11 56.27 30.58 -20.12
CA LEU A 11 56.04 29.33 -20.86
C LEU A 11 55.99 28.06 -19.97
N LEU A 12 54.89 27.30 -20.14
CA LEU A 12 54.50 26.01 -19.53
C LEU A 12 53.93 26.12 -18.09
N THR A 13 52.65 25.84 -17.83
CA THR A 13 51.91 24.62 -18.22
C THR A 13 50.43 24.91 -18.51
N LEU A 14 49.95 24.43 -19.66
CA LEU A 14 48.53 24.19 -19.91
C LEU A 14 48.02 23.12 -18.93
N LEU A 15 46.99 23.45 -18.16
CA LEU A 15 46.04 22.46 -17.63
C LEU A 15 44.66 22.86 -18.13
N SER A 16 44.33 22.33 -19.30
CA SER A 16 43.01 22.37 -19.90
C SER A 16 42.05 21.54 -19.05
N LEU A 17 41.30 22.19 -18.16
CA LEU A 17 40.06 21.63 -17.63
C LEU A 17 38.96 21.85 -18.68
N TYR A 18 38.98 20.98 -19.69
CA TYR A 18 37.80 20.72 -20.52
C TYR A 18 36.80 20.01 -19.60
N MET A 19 35.96 20.79 -18.91
CA MET A 19 34.76 20.23 -18.29
C MET A 19 33.85 19.79 -19.42
N PHE A 20 33.98 18.53 -19.80
CA PHE A 20 32.94 17.81 -20.50
C PHE A 20 31.67 17.96 -19.66
N PHE A 21 30.75 18.80 -20.12
CA PHE A 21 29.35 18.65 -19.75
C PHE A 21 28.88 17.33 -20.36
N VAL A 22 29.16 16.23 -19.65
CA VAL A 22 28.37 15.02 -19.78
C VAL A 22 27.02 15.42 -19.20
N ALA A 23 26.10 15.79 -20.10
CA ALA A 23 24.68 15.74 -19.80
C ALA A 23 24.43 14.32 -19.29
N HIS A 24 24.31 14.19 -17.96
CA HIS A 24 23.72 13.01 -17.38
C HIS A 24 22.28 13.08 -17.83
N ALA A 25 21.99 12.45 -18.97
CA ALA A 25 20.68 11.93 -19.22
C ALA A 25 20.39 11.03 -18.02
N GLU A 26 19.67 11.58 -17.03
CA GLU A 26 18.90 10.77 -16.12
C GLU A 26 18.12 9.83 -17.02
N GLY A 27 18.56 8.57 -17.05
CA GLY A 27 17.89 7.55 -17.81
C GLY A 27 16.47 7.51 -17.28
N SER A 28 15.53 8.09 -18.03
CA SER A 28 14.13 7.76 -17.89
C SER A 28 14.09 6.24 -17.85
N LEU A 29 13.64 5.67 -16.74
CA LEU A 29 13.28 4.26 -16.71
C LEU A 29 12.29 4.08 -17.87
N LYS A 30 12.74 3.49 -18.97
CA LYS A 30 11.84 3.02 -20.01
C LYS A 30 11.24 1.72 -19.47
N PRO A 31 9.97 1.63 -19.05
CA PRO A 31 9.39 0.35 -18.73
C PRO A 31 8.75 -0.20 -19.99
N ARG A 32 9.39 -1.21 -20.57
CA ARG A 32 8.80 -2.47 -21.08
C ARG A 32 9.91 -3.19 -21.86
N PRO A 33 10.13 -4.48 -21.55
CA PRO A 33 9.14 -5.47 -21.94
C PRO A 33 8.99 -6.57 -20.89
N PHE A 34 8.06 -6.41 -19.94
CA PHE A 34 7.32 -7.61 -19.58
C PHE A 34 6.38 -7.86 -20.75
N ASN A 35 6.59 -8.97 -21.46
CA ASN A 35 5.64 -9.47 -22.43
C ASN A 35 4.43 -10.05 -21.66
N ASN A 36 3.74 -9.19 -20.89
CA ASN A 36 2.54 -9.52 -20.16
C ASN A 36 1.37 -8.75 -20.77
N LYS A 37 0.17 -9.31 -20.67
CA LYS A 37 -1.06 -8.69 -21.19
C LYS A 37 -1.66 -7.67 -20.22
N ILE A 38 -1.03 -7.40 -19.08
CA ILE A 38 -1.65 -6.57 -18.03
C ILE A 38 -1.64 -5.11 -18.44
N THR A 39 -2.82 -4.51 -18.49
CA THR A 39 -3.00 -3.11 -18.93
C THR A 39 -3.56 -2.20 -17.85
N ALA A 40 -4.17 -2.76 -16.81
CA ALA A 40 -4.76 -2.01 -15.71
C ALA A 40 -4.60 -2.72 -14.35
N ALA A 41 -4.73 -1.95 -13.28
CA ALA A 41 -4.78 -2.47 -11.92
C ALA A 41 -5.93 -1.83 -11.14
N PHE A 42 -6.70 -2.65 -10.42
CA PHE A 42 -7.80 -2.22 -9.57
C PHE A 42 -7.52 -2.62 -8.13
N VAL A 43 -7.62 -1.65 -7.21
CA VAL A 43 -7.24 -1.87 -5.81
C VAL A 43 -8.44 -1.68 -4.90
N PHE A 44 -8.62 -2.60 -3.96
CA PHE A 44 -9.69 -2.57 -2.96
C PHE A 44 -9.09 -2.79 -1.57
N GLY A 45 -9.64 -2.14 -0.56
CA GLY A 45 -9.11 -2.31 0.78
C GLY A 45 -9.21 -1.11 1.70
N ASP A 46 -8.22 -1.02 2.59
CA ASP A 46 -8.11 -0.01 3.64
C ASP A 46 -6.96 0.99 3.41
N SER A 47 -6.49 1.62 4.49
CA SER A 47 -5.47 2.67 4.48
C SER A 47 -4.12 2.20 3.95
N THR A 48 -3.85 0.89 4.01
CA THR A 48 -2.59 0.31 3.50
C THR A 48 -2.49 0.37 1.98
N VAL A 49 -3.60 0.63 1.29
CA VAL A 49 -3.73 0.65 -0.17
C VAL A 49 -4.59 1.82 -0.69
N ASP A 50 -4.91 2.79 0.17
CA ASP A 50 -5.69 3.99 -0.16
C ASP A 50 -4.78 5.14 -0.63
N PRO A 51 -4.86 5.54 -1.92
CA PRO A 51 -4.10 6.66 -2.43
C PRO A 51 -4.74 8.04 -2.17
N GLY A 52 -5.93 8.09 -1.57
CA GLY A 52 -6.63 9.33 -1.21
C GLY A 52 -8.13 9.38 -1.48
N ASN A 53 -8.85 8.25 -1.58
CA ASN A 53 -10.31 8.26 -1.72
C ASN A 53 -10.97 8.94 -0.51
N ASN A 54 -10.38 8.78 0.67
CA ASN A 54 -10.87 9.41 1.90
C ASN A 54 -10.86 10.94 1.88
N ASN A 55 -10.14 11.57 0.94
CA ASN A 55 -10.15 13.02 0.75
C ASN A 55 -11.53 13.53 0.30
N TYR A 56 -12.29 12.67 -0.38
CA TYR A 56 -13.56 13.01 -1.03
C TYR A 56 -14.79 12.60 -0.23
N VAL A 57 -14.61 12.04 0.97
CA VAL A 57 -15.70 11.69 1.90
C VAL A 57 -15.49 12.35 3.26
N LYS A 58 -16.57 12.63 3.99
CA LYS A 58 -16.51 13.32 5.29
C LYS A 58 -16.04 12.38 6.40
N THR A 59 -14.74 12.35 6.64
CA THR A 59 -14.09 11.48 7.65
C THR A 59 -12.85 12.15 8.25
N LEU A 60 -12.44 11.67 9.43
CA LEU A 60 -11.15 12.01 10.07
C LEU A 60 -10.00 11.14 9.56
N PHE A 61 -10.30 10.02 8.91
CA PHE A 61 -9.30 9.10 8.37
C PHE A 61 -8.77 9.65 7.05
N ARG A 62 -7.95 10.70 7.08
CA ARG A 62 -7.30 11.28 5.90
C ARG A 62 -5.78 11.39 6.11
N GLY A 63 -5.02 11.23 5.03
CA GLY A 63 -3.57 11.44 4.96
C GLY A 63 -3.19 12.54 3.97
N ASN A 64 -4.08 13.50 3.70
CA ASN A 64 -3.88 14.58 2.72
C ASN A 64 -3.32 15.87 3.33
N PHE A 65 -2.51 15.72 4.38
CA PHE A 65 -1.84 16.81 5.08
C PHE A 65 -0.46 16.34 5.57
N PRO A 66 0.49 17.25 5.81
CA PRO A 66 1.77 16.90 6.41
C PRO A 66 1.59 16.22 7.79
N PRO A 67 2.41 15.22 8.15
CA PRO A 67 3.68 14.89 7.50
C PRO A 67 3.60 13.78 6.46
N TYR A 68 2.40 13.29 6.13
CA TYR A 68 2.22 12.31 5.07
C TYR A 68 2.78 12.84 3.73
N GLY A 69 3.37 11.95 2.94
CA GLY A 69 4.01 12.34 1.68
C GLY A 69 5.31 13.14 1.81
N LYS A 70 5.92 13.25 3.00
CA LYS A 70 7.18 14.00 3.20
C LYS A 70 8.34 13.59 2.29
N ASP A 71 8.35 12.36 1.79
CA ASP A 71 9.41 11.82 0.95
C ASP A 71 9.00 11.73 -0.53
N PHE A 72 7.81 12.22 -0.90
CA PHE A 72 7.53 12.51 -2.30
C PHE A 72 8.44 13.63 -2.82
N ARG A 73 8.74 13.57 -4.13
CA ARG A 73 9.59 14.57 -4.80
C ARG A 73 9.06 16.00 -4.68
N ASP A 74 7.73 16.16 -4.67
CA ASP A 74 7.04 17.43 -4.51
C ASP A 74 6.58 17.70 -3.06
N HIS A 75 6.82 16.74 -2.15
CA HIS A 75 6.38 16.75 -0.76
C HIS A 75 4.87 16.93 -0.59
N VAL A 76 4.06 16.56 -1.60
CA VAL A 76 2.60 16.78 -1.58
C VAL A 76 1.90 15.57 -0.95
N PRO A 77 1.15 15.76 0.15
CA PRO A 77 0.35 14.70 0.74
C PRO A 77 -0.85 14.37 -0.16
N THR A 78 -0.88 13.15 -0.69
CA THR A 78 -1.95 12.71 -1.62
C THR A 78 -3.16 12.10 -0.91
N GLY A 79 -3.05 11.74 0.37
CA GLY A 79 -4.02 10.91 1.08
C GLY A 79 -3.48 9.55 1.52
N ARG A 80 -2.29 9.17 1.02
CA ARG A 80 -1.57 7.96 1.43
C ARG A 80 -1.10 8.05 2.87
N PHE A 81 -1.35 7.00 3.64
CA PHE A 81 -0.93 6.90 5.04
C PHE A 81 0.52 6.45 5.18
N THR A 82 1.45 7.15 4.53
CA THR A 82 2.88 6.88 4.62
C THR A 82 3.69 8.13 4.23
N ASN A 83 5.02 8.06 4.32
CA ASN A 83 5.93 9.12 3.87
C ASN A 83 6.05 9.22 2.34
N GLY A 84 5.71 8.17 1.58
CA GLY A 84 5.88 8.13 0.12
C GLY A 84 4.93 7.16 -0.59
N LYS A 85 5.45 6.27 -1.45
CA LYS A 85 4.68 5.28 -2.20
C LYS A 85 4.09 4.18 -1.31
N LEU A 86 2.90 3.70 -1.66
CA LEU A 86 2.33 2.46 -1.14
C LEU A 86 2.89 1.26 -1.92
N SER A 87 2.77 0.05 -1.35
CA SER A 87 3.13 -1.19 -2.07
C SER A 87 2.41 -1.33 -3.41
N THR A 88 1.16 -0.86 -3.51
CA THR A 88 0.39 -0.88 -4.76
C THR A 88 0.97 0.04 -5.83
N ASP A 89 1.53 1.20 -5.47
CA ASP A 89 2.24 2.08 -6.40
C ASP A 89 3.50 1.38 -6.96
N LEU A 90 4.25 0.71 -6.07
CA LEU A 90 5.44 -0.06 -6.45
C LEU A 90 5.09 -1.20 -7.42
N ILE A 91 3.99 -1.92 -7.16
CA ILE A 91 3.50 -2.99 -8.03
C ILE A 91 3.15 -2.44 -9.41
N VAL A 92 2.31 -1.39 -9.50
CA VAL A 92 1.86 -0.85 -10.81
C VAL A 92 2.99 -0.21 -11.60
N SER A 93 3.98 0.39 -10.90
CA SER A 93 5.19 0.91 -11.52
C SER A 93 6.07 -0.21 -12.05
N TYR A 94 6.23 -1.31 -11.29
CA TYR A 94 7.04 -2.45 -11.68
C TYR A 94 6.49 -3.16 -12.94
N ILE A 95 5.18 -3.38 -12.99
CA ILE A 95 4.53 -4.04 -14.14
C ILE A 95 4.33 -3.08 -15.34
N GLY A 96 4.71 -1.81 -15.21
CA GLY A 96 4.75 -0.84 -16.30
C GLY A 96 3.37 -0.30 -16.70
N ILE A 97 2.47 -0.09 -15.74
CA ILE A 97 1.18 0.57 -15.95
C ILE A 97 1.32 2.08 -15.74
N LYS A 98 1.74 2.49 -14.53
CA LYS A 98 1.87 3.89 -14.12
C LYS A 98 2.74 4.02 -12.87
N GLU A 99 3.23 5.22 -12.57
CA GLU A 99 4.07 5.43 -11.39
C GLU A 99 3.28 5.46 -10.08
N TYR A 100 2.08 6.05 -10.10
CA TYR A 100 1.20 6.20 -8.94
C TYR A 100 -0.22 5.81 -9.32
N LEU A 101 -0.87 5.00 -8.48
CA LEU A 101 -2.28 4.67 -8.69
C LEU A 101 -3.17 5.76 -8.08
N PRO A 102 -4.09 6.38 -8.85
CA PRO A 102 -4.93 7.44 -8.31
C PRO A 102 -6.16 6.89 -7.56
N PRO A 103 -6.76 7.69 -6.66
CA PRO A 103 -8.06 7.35 -6.06
C PRO A 103 -9.18 7.54 -7.07
N TYR A 104 -10.11 6.57 -7.17
CA TYR A 104 -11.27 6.63 -8.07
C TYR A 104 -12.12 7.90 -7.88
N LEU A 105 -12.21 8.41 -6.66
CA LEU A 105 -13.03 9.58 -6.33
C LEU A 105 -12.41 10.92 -6.76
N ASP A 106 -11.20 10.94 -7.35
CA ASP A 106 -10.65 12.17 -7.93
C ASP A 106 -11.51 12.63 -9.12
N PRO A 107 -12.13 13.82 -9.06
CA PRO A 107 -13.00 14.32 -10.13
C PRO A 107 -12.22 14.67 -11.41
N ASN A 108 -10.89 14.75 -11.35
CA ASN A 108 -10.04 15.14 -12.48
C ASN A 108 -9.54 13.93 -13.30
N LEU A 109 -9.96 12.70 -12.97
CA LEU A 109 -9.56 11.52 -13.72
C LEU A 109 -10.03 11.57 -15.18
N SER A 110 -9.07 11.50 -16.10
CA SER A 110 -9.33 11.34 -17.52
C SER A 110 -9.71 9.90 -17.87
N ILE A 111 -10.23 9.67 -19.07
CA ILE A 111 -10.53 8.31 -19.54
C ILE A 111 -9.25 7.48 -19.67
N GLU A 112 -8.13 8.08 -20.05
CA GLU A 112 -6.82 7.42 -20.14
C GLU A 112 -6.32 6.95 -18.77
N GLU A 113 -6.50 7.77 -17.73
CA GLU A 113 -6.24 7.40 -16.34
C GLU A 113 -7.10 6.22 -15.91
N LEU A 114 -8.40 6.26 -16.23
CA LEU A 114 -9.33 5.16 -15.94
C LEU A 114 -8.94 3.87 -16.66
N MET A 115 -8.58 3.93 -17.94
CA MET A 115 -8.20 2.76 -18.75
C MET A 115 -7.00 1.98 -18.19
N THR A 116 -6.15 2.64 -17.39
CA THR A 116 -4.97 2.04 -16.76
C THR A 116 -5.21 1.68 -15.29
N GLY A 117 -6.42 1.89 -14.78
CA GLY A 117 -6.84 1.47 -13.46
C GLY A 117 -6.66 2.51 -12.34
N VAL A 118 -7.35 2.25 -11.23
CA VAL A 118 -7.55 3.15 -10.09
C VAL A 118 -7.66 2.34 -8.79
N SER A 119 -7.52 3.01 -7.64
CA SER A 119 -7.87 2.42 -6.34
C SER A 119 -9.26 2.85 -5.88
N PHE A 120 -10.02 1.89 -5.36
CA PHE A 120 -11.28 2.08 -4.66
C PHE A 120 -11.12 1.97 -3.14
N ALA A 121 -9.92 1.67 -2.65
CA ALA A 121 -9.64 1.48 -1.23
C ALA A 121 -9.95 2.75 -0.41
N SER A 122 -10.26 2.55 0.87
CA SER A 122 -10.65 3.64 1.77
C SER A 122 -10.10 3.40 3.17
N ALA A 123 -9.30 4.34 3.66
CA ALA A 123 -8.73 4.25 4.99
C ALA A 123 -9.78 4.04 6.08
N GLY A 124 -9.49 3.14 7.02
CA GLY A 124 -10.39 2.76 8.12
C GLY A 124 -11.43 1.69 7.75
N SER A 125 -11.44 1.18 6.52
CA SER A 125 -12.34 0.10 6.10
C SER A 125 -11.90 -1.29 6.55
N GLY A 126 -12.83 -2.22 6.48
CA GLY A 126 -12.70 -3.61 6.91
C GLY A 126 -13.69 -4.51 6.18
N PHE A 127 -13.52 -5.83 6.28
CA PHE A 127 -14.48 -6.80 5.73
C PHE A 127 -15.75 -6.86 6.58
N ASP A 128 -15.66 -6.58 7.88
CA ASP A 128 -16.82 -6.45 8.74
C ASP A 128 -17.58 -5.14 8.38
N PRO A 129 -18.87 -5.21 7.99
CA PRO A 129 -19.67 -4.03 7.65
C PRO A 129 -19.78 -2.98 8.77
N LEU A 130 -19.52 -3.37 10.04
CA LEU A 130 -19.49 -2.45 11.16
C LEU A 130 -18.23 -1.56 11.17
N THR A 131 -17.09 -2.06 10.68
CA THR A 131 -15.81 -1.32 10.66
C THR A 131 -15.91 0.02 9.95
N PRO A 132 -16.37 0.09 8.68
CA PRO A 132 -16.49 1.36 7.98
C PRO A 132 -17.60 2.26 8.56
N GLN A 133 -18.58 1.72 9.29
CA GLN A 133 -19.61 2.51 9.96
C GLN A 133 -19.03 3.26 11.17
N ILE A 134 -18.23 2.58 11.99
CA ILE A 134 -17.55 3.20 13.15
C ILE A 134 -16.62 4.31 12.67
N SER A 135 -15.86 4.06 11.61
CA SER A 135 -14.89 5.01 11.07
C SER A 135 -15.52 6.09 10.17
N SER A 136 -16.79 5.96 9.79
CA SER A 136 -17.49 6.81 8.81
C SER A 136 -16.74 6.92 7.47
N VAL A 137 -16.45 5.76 6.85
CA VAL A 137 -15.64 5.62 5.63
C VAL A 137 -16.30 4.67 4.62
N ILE A 138 -15.65 4.44 3.47
CA ILE A 138 -16.25 3.72 2.33
C ILE A 138 -16.13 2.21 2.55
N SER A 139 -17.26 1.55 2.82
CA SER A 139 -17.33 0.09 3.00
C SER A 139 -16.93 -0.67 1.73
N LEU A 140 -16.44 -1.91 1.87
CA LEU A 140 -16.08 -2.77 0.73
C LEU A 140 -17.23 -2.96 -0.28
N PRO A 141 -18.49 -3.17 0.13
CA PRO A 141 -19.62 -3.15 -0.79
C PRO A 141 -19.74 -1.84 -1.58
N LYS A 142 -19.47 -0.70 -0.94
CA LYS A 142 -19.47 0.60 -1.63
C LYS A 142 -18.28 0.76 -2.57
N GLN A 143 -17.11 0.22 -2.24
CA GLN A 143 -15.96 0.16 -3.14
C GLN A 143 -16.30 -0.65 -4.41
N LEU A 144 -17.02 -1.77 -4.25
CA LEU A 144 -17.53 -2.55 -5.38
C LEU A 144 -18.58 -1.78 -6.21
N GLU A 145 -19.49 -1.03 -5.57
CA GLU A 145 -20.40 -0.14 -6.30
C GLU A 145 -19.64 0.89 -7.15
N TYR A 146 -18.57 1.48 -6.59
CA TYR A 146 -17.71 2.38 -7.35
C TYR A 146 -16.99 1.67 -8.50
N PHE A 147 -16.62 0.40 -8.35
CA PHE A 147 -16.09 -0.38 -9.47
C PHE A 147 -17.14 -0.59 -10.57
N LYS A 148 -18.40 -0.86 -10.22
CA LYS A 148 -19.49 -0.96 -11.21
C LYS A 148 -19.76 0.37 -11.90
N GLU A 149 -19.70 1.48 -11.15
CA GLU A 149 -19.79 2.84 -11.70
C GLU A 149 -18.63 3.14 -12.67
N TYR A 150 -17.40 2.81 -12.27
CA TYR A 150 -16.21 2.87 -13.11
C TYR A 150 -16.41 2.10 -14.42
N LYS A 151 -16.92 0.87 -14.36
CA LYS A 151 -17.20 0.05 -15.55
C LYS A 151 -18.17 0.77 -16.49
N ASN A 152 -19.27 1.32 -15.97
CA ASN A 152 -20.26 2.03 -16.77
C ASN A 152 -19.67 3.30 -17.42
N ARG A 153 -18.84 4.05 -16.69
CA ARG A 153 -18.12 5.22 -17.23
C ARG A 153 -17.20 4.83 -18.38
N LEU A 154 -16.42 3.76 -18.20
CA LEU A 154 -15.50 3.27 -19.22
C LEU A 154 -16.25 2.73 -20.45
N GLN A 155 -17.30 1.93 -20.24
CA GLN A 155 -18.17 1.42 -21.31
C GLN A 155 -18.75 2.54 -22.17
N SER A 156 -19.18 3.63 -21.54
CA SER A 156 -19.72 4.80 -22.24
C SER A 156 -18.67 5.50 -23.10
N ALA A 157 -17.41 5.50 -22.67
CA ALA A 157 -16.32 6.19 -23.37
C ALA A 157 -15.67 5.35 -24.48
N ILE A 158 -15.49 4.04 -24.27
CA ILE A 158 -14.69 3.18 -25.16
C ILE A 158 -15.42 1.92 -25.64
N GLY A 159 -16.69 1.74 -25.24
CA GLY A 159 -17.52 0.60 -25.60
C GLY A 159 -17.32 -0.65 -24.72
N ASN A 160 -18.33 -1.53 -24.74
CA ASN A 160 -18.38 -2.73 -23.88
C ASN A 160 -17.22 -3.68 -24.12
N ARG A 161 -16.98 -4.06 -25.38
CA ARG A 161 -15.94 -5.04 -25.74
C ARG A 161 -14.55 -4.64 -25.24
N ARG A 162 -14.20 -3.36 -25.37
CA ARG A 162 -12.88 -2.86 -24.94
C ARG A 162 -12.81 -2.76 -23.42
N THR A 163 -13.89 -2.38 -22.77
CA THR A 163 -13.96 -2.34 -21.30
C THR A 163 -13.82 -3.72 -20.68
N GLU A 164 -14.52 -4.73 -21.23
CA GLU A 164 -14.41 -6.12 -20.79
C GLU A 164 -13.00 -6.68 -20.99
N ALA A 165 -12.33 -6.32 -22.10
CA ALA A 165 -10.94 -6.70 -22.34
C ALA A 165 -10.01 -6.12 -21.27
N ILE A 166 -10.11 -4.82 -20.96
CA ILE A 166 -9.31 -4.18 -19.90
C ILE A 166 -9.52 -4.88 -18.55
N ILE A 167 -10.77 -5.16 -18.18
CA ILE A 167 -11.09 -5.81 -16.91
C ILE A 167 -10.50 -7.22 -16.86
N LYS A 168 -10.65 -8.01 -17.93
CA LYS A 168 -10.10 -9.37 -18.00
C LYS A 168 -8.57 -9.39 -17.95
N GLU A 169 -7.93 -8.38 -18.54
CA GLU A 169 -6.48 -8.19 -18.63
C GLU A 169 -5.93 -7.24 -17.55
N SER A 170 -6.59 -7.19 -16.39
CA SER A 170 -6.15 -6.40 -15.23
C SER A 170 -5.81 -7.27 -14.04
N VAL A 171 -5.04 -6.70 -13.11
CA VAL A 171 -4.82 -7.27 -11.79
C VAL A 171 -5.72 -6.59 -10.76
N PHE A 172 -6.27 -7.38 -9.85
CA PHE A 172 -7.07 -6.93 -8.71
C PHE A 172 -6.26 -7.16 -7.45
N LEU A 173 -5.94 -6.10 -6.72
CA LEU A 173 -5.16 -6.20 -5.48
C LEU A 173 -6.07 -5.86 -4.29
N ILE A 174 -6.13 -6.76 -3.31
CA ILE A 174 -6.97 -6.62 -2.12
C ILE A 174 -6.08 -6.61 -0.88
N SER A 175 -6.21 -5.59 -0.03
CA SER A 175 -5.55 -5.50 1.29
C SER A 175 -6.50 -4.90 2.31
N CYS A 176 -7.02 -5.71 3.22
CA CYS A 176 -7.99 -5.28 4.21
C CYS A 176 -8.04 -6.24 5.40
N GLY A 177 -8.69 -5.83 6.48
CA GLY A 177 -9.08 -6.70 7.59
C GLY A 177 -8.37 -6.41 8.92
N THR A 178 -7.23 -5.71 8.91
CA THR A 178 -6.53 -5.31 10.15
C THR A 178 -7.44 -4.51 11.08
N ASN A 179 -8.24 -3.60 10.51
CA ASN A 179 -9.20 -2.79 11.27
C ASN A 179 -10.30 -3.63 11.94
N ASP A 180 -10.74 -4.74 11.32
CA ASP A 180 -11.77 -5.62 11.89
C ASP A 180 -11.31 -6.19 13.24
N PHE A 181 -10.05 -6.63 13.31
CA PHE A 181 -9.50 -7.20 14.54
C PHE A 181 -9.05 -6.11 15.52
N VAL A 182 -8.19 -5.18 15.08
CA VAL A 182 -7.59 -4.17 15.96
C VAL A 182 -8.64 -3.22 16.52
N VAL A 183 -9.52 -2.69 15.67
CA VAL A 183 -10.53 -1.69 16.07
C VAL A 183 -11.77 -2.38 16.64
N ASN A 184 -12.46 -3.22 15.87
CA ASN A 184 -13.81 -3.69 16.26
C ASN A 184 -13.84 -4.86 17.25
N TYR A 185 -12.78 -5.66 17.31
CA TYR A 185 -12.73 -6.82 18.18
C TYR A 185 -11.95 -6.54 19.47
N PHE A 186 -10.75 -5.99 19.36
CA PHE A 186 -9.86 -5.79 20.49
C PHE A 186 -10.05 -4.43 21.17
N THR A 187 -9.98 -3.32 20.43
CA THR A 187 -9.99 -1.96 21.03
C THR A 187 -11.39 -1.55 21.47
N LEU A 188 -12.35 -1.64 20.55
CA LEU A 188 -13.77 -1.47 20.84
C LEU A 188 -14.35 -2.86 21.08
N PRO A 189 -14.76 -3.24 22.31
CA PRO A 189 -15.20 -4.60 22.59
C PRO A 189 -16.64 -4.87 22.09
N ILE A 190 -17.02 -4.37 20.91
CA ILE A 190 -18.34 -4.56 20.33
C ILE A 190 -18.45 -5.99 19.81
N ARG A 191 -17.51 -6.44 18.97
CA ARG A 191 -17.56 -7.79 18.41
C ARG A 191 -17.16 -8.86 19.42
N ARG A 192 -16.27 -8.55 20.37
CA ARG A 192 -15.88 -9.46 21.45
C ARG A 192 -17.03 -9.83 22.40
N LYS A 193 -18.10 -9.03 22.47
CA LYS A 193 -19.32 -9.36 23.22
C LYS A 193 -20.20 -10.42 22.54
N SER A 194 -20.07 -10.59 21.23
CA SER A 194 -20.92 -11.48 20.42
C SER A 194 -20.16 -12.67 19.84
N TYR A 195 -18.84 -12.59 19.72
CA TYR A 195 -18.02 -13.60 19.07
C TYR A 195 -16.80 -13.96 19.93
N THR A 196 -16.48 -15.26 19.98
CA THR A 196 -15.10 -15.70 20.27
C THR A 196 -14.18 -15.27 19.12
N VAL A 197 -12.87 -15.25 19.35
CA VAL A 197 -11.90 -14.85 18.31
C VAL A 197 -12.05 -15.72 17.06
N SER A 198 -12.13 -17.04 17.24
CA SER A 198 -12.30 -17.99 16.13
C SER A 198 -13.61 -17.79 15.37
N ALA A 199 -14.72 -17.57 16.08
CA ALA A 199 -16.00 -17.29 15.43
C ALA A 199 -15.96 -15.95 14.65
N TYR A 200 -15.21 -14.97 15.14
CA TYR A 200 -15.03 -13.70 14.44
C TYR A 200 -14.12 -13.84 13.21
N GLN A 201 -13.03 -14.62 13.28
CA GLN A 201 -12.20 -14.94 12.12
C GLN A 201 -13.03 -15.60 11.00
N GLN A 202 -13.92 -16.53 11.35
CA GLN A 202 -14.84 -17.17 10.39
C GLN A 202 -15.82 -16.16 9.78
N PHE A 203 -16.37 -15.25 10.59
CA PHE A 203 -17.26 -14.19 10.10
C PHE A 203 -16.54 -13.27 9.10
N VAL A 204 -15.35 -12.78 9.46
CA VAL A 204 -14.52 -11.93 8.59
C VAL A 204 -14.14 -12.66 7.29
N LEU A 205 -13.76 -13.94 7.38
CA LEU A 205 -13.46 -14.76 6.20
C LEU A 205 -14.69 -14.91 5.29
N GLN A 206 -15.88 -15.12 5.85
CA GLN A 206 -17.12 -15.21 5.07
C GLN A 206 -17.46 -13.91 4.36
N SER A 207 -17.25 -12.76 5.01
CA SER A 207 -17.39 -11.45 4.39
C SER A 207 -16.39 -11.24 3.25
N PHE A 208 -15.13 -11.63 3.45
CA PHE A 208 -14.11 -11.62 2.40
C PHE A 208 -14.52 -12.49 1.19
N LYS A 209 -15.01 -13.71 1.43
CA LYS A 209 -15.45 -14.62 0.36
C LYS A 209 -16.52 -13.99 -0.54
N GLN A 210 -17.45 -13.24 0.06
CA GLN A 210 -18.48 -12.52 -0.70
C GLN A 210 -17.85 -11.47 -1.61
N VAL A 211 -16.93 -10.64 -1.09
CA VAL A 211 -16.22 -9.61 -1.88
C VAL A 211 -15.47 -10.26 -3.05
N LEU A 212 -14.78 -11.38 -2.81
CA LEU A 212 -14.02 -12.06 -3.85
C LEU A 212 -14.94 -12.65 -4.93
N GLN A 213 -16.07 -13.25 -4.54
CA GLN A 213 -17.08 -13.74 -5.48
C GLN A 213 -17.67 -12.60 -6.32
N ASP A 214 -18.02 -11.50 -5.68
CA ASP A 214 -18.62 -10.35 -6.37
C ASP A 214 -17.64 -9.73 -7.40
N LEU A 215 -16.36 -9.59 -7.05
CA LEU A 215 -15.34 -9.11 -7.99
C LEU A 215 -15.17 -10.07 -9.18
N TRP A 216 -15.20 -11.38 -8.92
CA TRP A 216 -15.14 -12.40 -9.97
C TRP A 216 -16.34 -12.33 -10.90
N ASP A 217 -17.56 -12.18 -10.35
CA ASP A 217 -18.80 -12.00 -11.11
C ASP A 217 -18.75 -10.71 -11.95
N GLU A 218 -18.06 -9.68 -11.46
CA GLU A 218 -17.82 -8.44 -12.20
C GLU A 218 -16.67 -8.50 -13.22
N GLY A 219 -16.04 -9.67 -13.41
CA GLY A 219 -15.07 -9.94 -14.46
C GLY A 219 -13.61 -10.04 -14.02
N ALA A 220 -13.33 -9.94 -12.72
CA ALA A 220 -11.97 -10.10 -12.21
C ALA A 220 -11.43 -11.51 -12.48
N ARG A 221 -10.22 -11.62 -13.04
CA ARG A 221 -9.59 -12.91 -13.35
C ARG A 221 -8.22 -13.10 -12.73
N ARG A 222 -7.48 -12.02 -12.45
CA ARG A 222 -6.18 -12.08 -11.76
C ARG A 222 -6.29 -11.31 -10.46
N ILE A 223 -6.35 -12.02 -9.33
CA ILE A 223 -6.63 -11.46 -8.02
C ILE A 223 -5.50 -11.83 -7.05
N ALA A 224 -4.87 -10.83 -6.46
CA ALA A 224 -3.95 -11.00 -5.33
C ALA A 224 -4.61 -10.49 -4.05
N VAL A 225 -4.57 -11.31 -3.01
CA VAL A 225 -5.13 -10.99 -1.70
C VAL A 225 -4.02 -11.02 -0.66
N THR A 226 -3.83 -9.89 0.00
CA THR A 226 -2.80 -9.69 1.01
C THR A 226 -3.28 -10.23 2.36
N GLY A 227 -2.44 -11.00 3.04
CA GLY A 227 -2.70 -11.43 4.42
C GLY A 227 -2.64 -10.28 5.43
N LEU A 228 -3.06 -10.56 6.65
CA LEU A 228 -2.90 -9.65 7.78
C LEU A 228 -1.43 -9.56 8.20
N PRO A 229 -0.95 -8.39 8.67
CA PRO A 229 0.38 -8.27 9.25
C PRO A 229 0.43 -8.95 10.63
N PRO A 230 1.63 -9.09 11.25
CA PRO A 230 1.76 -9.35 12.68
C PRO A 230 1.18 -8.19 13.50
N MET A 231 -0.15 -8.20 13.69
CA MET A 231 -0.89 -7.09 14.31
C MET A 231 -0.38 -6.72 15.70
N GLY A 232 0.11 -7.70 16.46
CA GLY A 232 0.71 -7.47 17.78
C GLY A 232 1.99 -6.62 17.75
N CYS A 233 2.61 -6.48 16.59
CA CYS A 233 3.83 -5.67 16.40
C CYS A 233 3.55 -4.24 15.95
N LEU A 234 2.29 -3.86 15.69
CA LEU A 234 1.96 -2.47 15.34
C LEU A 234 2.23 -1.57 16.55
N PRO A 235 2.90 -0.40 16.40
CA PRO A 235 3.24 0.45 17.54
C PRO A 235 2.04 0.82 18.42
N ALA A 236 0.88 1.11 17.82
CA ALA A 236 -0.36 1.38 18.58
C ALA A 236 -0.84 0.17 19.38
N VAL A 237 -0.73 -1.03 18.81
CA VAL A 237 -1.13 -2.26 19.48
C VAL A 237 -0.19 -2.57 20.63
N ILE A 238 1.13 -2.41 20.45
CA ILE A 238 2.10 -2.53 21.54
C ILE A 238 1.74 -1.54 22.66
N THR A 239 1.44 -0.29 22.33
CA THR A 239 1.09 0.73 23.32
C THR A 239 -0.18 0.40 24.09
N LEU A 240 -1.22 -0.12 23.42
CA LEU A 240 -2.51 -0.39 24.04
C LEU A 240 -2.54 -1.67 24.87
N TYR A 241 -1.67 -2.65 24.58
CA TYR A 241 -1.76 -4.00 25.13
C TYR A 241 -0.50 -4.50 25.84
N SER A 242 0.62 -3.77 25.81
CA SER A 242 1.79 -4.09 26.63
C SER A 242 1.53 -3.74 28.09
N GLU A 243 2.05 -4.57 29.01
CA GLU A 243 2.04 -4.28 30.45
C GLU A 243 2.97 -3.10 30.79
N ASN A 244 4.01 -2.87 29.97
CA ASN A 244 4.97 -1.78 30.13
C ASN A 244 5.34 -1.17 28.78
N ALA A 245 4.40 -0.42 28.20
CA ALA A 245 4.54 0.18 26.87
C ALA A 245 5.72 1.16 26.72
N ILE A 246 6.31 1.66 27.82
CA ILE A 246 7.39 2.65 27.81
C ILE A 246 8.76 2.00 27.85
N LEU A 247 8.98 1.02 28.75
CA LEU A 247 10.31 0.42 28.95
C LEU A 247 10.50 -0.87 28.13
N GLU A 248 9.41 -1.56 27.76
CA GLU A 248 9.47 -2.87 27.09
C GLU A 248 8.48 -2.93 25.92
N ARG A 249 8.96 -2.55 24.73
CA ARG A 249 8.17 -2.54 23.49
C ARG A 249 8.41 -3.77 22.63
N GLY A 250 7.84 -4.89 23.07
CA GLY A 250 7.80 -6.14 22.31
C GLY A 250 6.45 -6.34 21.59
N CYS A 251 6.46 -7.18 20.55
CA CYS A 251 5.22 -7.60 19.91
C CYS A 251 4.29 -8.34 20.88
N ILE A 252 3.00 -8.06 20.81
CA ILE A 252 1.98 -8.76 21.59
C ILE A 252 1.62 -10.08 20.91
N GLU A 253 2.31 -11.16 21.29
CA GLU A 253 2.24 -12.47 20.63
C GLU A 253 0.81 -12.95 20.37
N LYS A 254 -0.07 -12.83 21.38
CA LYS A 254 -1.47 -13.24 21.28
C LYS A 254 -2.22 -12.54 20.15
N LEU A 255 -1.91 -11.27 19.85
CA LEU A 255 -2.59 -10.52 18.79
C LEU A 255 -1.98 -10.84 17.42
N SER A 256 -0.66 -11.06 17.34
CA SER A 256 -0.01 -11.56 16.12
C SER A 256 -0.48 -12.97 15.75
N GLN A 257 -0.70 -13.83 16.74
CA GLN A 257 -1.23 -15.19 16.56
C GLN A 257 -2.58 -15.19 15.84
N VAL A 258 -3.48 -14.25 16.17
CA VAL A 258 -4.80 -14.12 15.51
C VAL A 258 -4.65 -13.79 14.02
N GLY A 259 -3.68 -12.94 13.67
CA GLY A 259 -3.36 -12.63 12.27
C GLY A 259 -2.84 -13.85 11.53
N MET A 260 -1.91 -14.59 12.15
CA MET A 260 -1.35 -15.82 11.57
C MET A 260 -2.41 -16.91 11.34
N GLU A 261 -3.28 -17.13 12.32
CA GLU A 261 -4.38 -18.11 12.21
C GLU A 261 -5.38 -17.71 11.11
N TYR A 262 -5.76 -16.44 11.04
CA TYR A 262 -6.61 -15.94 9.96
C TYR A 262 -5.95 -16.11 8.59
N ASN A 263 -4.65 -15.81 8.48
CA ASN A 263 -3.90 -15.98 7.23
C ASN A 263 -3.86 -17.44 6.77
N GLN A 264 -3.78 -18.40 7.70
CA GLN A 264 -3.87 -19.82 7.36
C GLN A 264 -5.26 -20.19 6.80
N MET A 265 -6.32 -19.66 7.42
CA MET A 265 -7.70 -19.85 6.93
C MET A 265 -7.89 -19.22 5.54
N LEU A 266 -7.36 -18.01 5.34
CA LEU A 266 -7.41 -17.28 4.08
C LEU A 266 -6.68 -18.05 2.97
N GLN A 267 -5.46 -18.54 3.21
CA GLN A 267 -4.71 -19.34 2.25
C GLN A 267 -5.49 -20.60 1.83
N ASN A 268 -6.09 -21.31 2.79
CA ASN A 268 -6.90 -22.50 2.49
C ASN A 268 -8.12 -22.15 1.62
N GLU A 269 -8.80 -21.04 1.90
CA GLU A 269 -9.94 -20.58 1.10
C GLU A 269 -9.51 -20.16 -0.31
N LEU A 270 -8.43 -19.37 -0.44
CA LEU A 270 -7.91 -18.94 -1.75
C LEU A 270 -7.49 -20.14 -2.61
N ASN A 271 -6.84 -21.14 -2.01
CA ASN A 271 -6.48 -22.39 -2.70
C ASN A 271 -7.72 -23.17 -3.17
N SER A 272 -8.75 -23.26 -2.32
CA SER A 272 -10.03 -23.88 -2.67
C SER A 272 -10.71 -23.14 -3.84
N MET A 273 -10.74 -21.81 -3.79
CA MET A 273 -11.32 -20.98 -4.85
C MET A 273 -10.52 -21.06 -6.14
N GLN A 274 -9.18 -21.03 -6.09
CA GLN A 274 -8.32 -21.25 -7.24
C GLN A 274 -8.62 -22.61 -7.88
N GLY A 275 -8.71 -23.69 -7.10
CA GLY A 275 -9.05 -25.03 -7.60
C GLY A 275 -10.41 -25.07 -8.32
N ARG A 276 -11.42 -24.40 -7.75
CA ARG A 276 -12.75 -24.27 -8.38
C ARG A 276 -12.73 -23.45 -9.67
N LEU A 277 -11.96 -22.37 -9.73
CA LEU A 277 -12.05 -21.37 -10.80
C LEU A 277 -10.92 -21.48 -11.84
N ALA A 278 -9.95 -22.39 -11.65
CA ALA A 278 -8.81 -22.56 -12.56
C ALA A 278 -9.22 -22.83 -14.01
N HIS A 279 -10.31 -23.57 -14.22
CA HIS A 279 -10.84 -23.89 -15.55
C HIS A 279 -11.42 -22.68 -16.31
N LEU A 280 -11.55 -21.52 -15.66
CA LEU A 280 -12.12 -20.29 -16.20
C LEU A 280 -11.06 -19.20 -16.42
N ASP A 281 -9.79 -19.60 -16.62
CA ASP A 281 -8.67 -18.69 -16.89
C ASP A 281 -8.49 -17.65 -15.76
N SER A 282 -8.59 -18.14 -14.50
CA SER A 282 -8.42 -17.31 -13.31
C SER A 282 -7.17 -17.67 -12.52
N LYS A 283 -6.53 -16.64 -11.96
CA LYS A 283 -5.38 -16.70 -11.06
C LYS A 283 -5.72 -15.94 -9.80
N ILE A 284 -5.81 -16.64 -8.69
CA ILE A 284 -6.11 -16.13 -7.35
C ILE A 284 -4.93 -16.54 -6.48
N THR A 285 -4.27 -15.55 -5.89
CA THR A 285 -3.03 -15.78 -5.14
C THR A 285 -3.04 -15.06 -3.80
N TYR A 286 -2.37 -15.67 -2.82
CA TYR A 286 -2.11 -15.08 -1.52
C TYR A 286 -0.78 -14.31 -1.56
N VAL A 287 -0.78 -13.11 -0.99
CA VAL A 287 0.42 -12.30 -0.80
C VAL A 287 0.76 -12.28 0.68
N ASP A 288 1.89 -12.88 1.04
CA ASP A 288 2.39 -12.87 2.41
C ASP A 288 3.10 -11.56 2.73
N ILE A 289 2.59 -10.85 3.73
CA ILE A 289 3.26 -9.72 4.37
C ILE A 289 3.62 -10.01 5.83
N PHE A 290 3.14 -11.13 6.38
CA PHE A 290 3.34 -11.43 7.78
C PHE A 290 4.79 -11.80 8.05
N THR A 291 5.30 -12.80 7.32
CA THR A 291 6.67 -13.31 7.51
C THR A 291 7.71 -12.23 7.22
N PRO A 292 7.67 -11.51 6.06
CA PRO A 292 8.67 -10.49 5.78
C PRO A 292 8.66 -9.33 6.79
N LEU A 293 7.49 -8.96 7.33
CA LEU A 293 7.43 -7.91 8.35
C LEU A 293 7.99 -8.39 9.71
N VAL A 294 7.74 -9.65 10.09
CA VAL A 294 8.37 -10.26 11.27
C VAL A 294 9.88 -10.30 11.13
N ASP A 295 10.40 -10.75 9.97
CA ASP A 295 11.83 -10.81 9.71
C ASP A 295 12.49 -9.43 9.86
N ILE A 296 11.88 -8.40 9.28
CA ILE A 296 12.34 -7.00 9.40
C ILE A 296 12.38 -6.57 10.87
N ILE A 297 11.31 -6.82 11.63
CA ILE A 297 11.20 -6.39 13.04
C ILE A 297 12.19 -7.14 13.94
N GLN A 298 12.45 -8.41 13.65
CA GLN A 298 13.42 -9.22 14.39
C GLN A 298 14.88 -8.97 13.96
N GLY A 299 15.11 -8.08 12.99
CA GLY A 299 16.45 -7.82 12.45
C GLY A 299 17.03 -9.01 11.68
N LEU A 300 16.19 -9.90 11.18
CA LEU A 300 16.59 -10.98 10.29
C LEU A 300 16.76 -10.41 8.88
N GLY A 301 17.94 -10.64 8.29
CA GLY A 301 18.32 -10.04 7.01
C GLY A 301 19.01 -8.68 7.15
N LYS A 302 19.33 -8.04 6.02
CA LYS A 302 19.99 -6.73 5.97
C LYS A 302 19.02 -5.69 5.41
N HIS A 303 18.16 -5.17 6.28
CA HIS A 303 17.13 -4.19 5.92
C HIS A 303 17.44 -2.75 6.40
N ASP A 304 18.50 -2.57 7.20
CA ASP A 304 19.05 -1.29 7.66
C ASP A 304 18.03 -0.36 8.34
N PHE A 305 17.16 -0.91 9.19
CA PHE A 305 16.26 -0.15 10.07
C PHE A 305 16.88 0.04 11.45
N ASP A 306 16.71 1.22 12.03
CA ASP A 306 17.20 1.57 13.37
C ASP A 306 16.06 1.50 14.40
N GLU A 307 14.81 1.72 13.98
CA GLU A 307 13.62 1.69 14.84
C GLU A 307 12.49 0.83 14.23
N VAL A 308 11.99 -0.11 15.02
CA VAL A 308 11.03 -1.14 14.59
C VAL A 308 9.74 -1.18 15.43
N SER A 309 9.71 -0.46 16.55
CA SER A 309 8.69 -0.53 17.61
C SER A 309 7.93 0.79 17.83
N HIS A 310 8.39 1.88 17.22
CA HIS A 310 7.76 3.20 17.22
C HIS A 310 7.48 3.68 15.79
N GLY A 311 6.45 4.51 15.65
CA GLY A 311 6.25 5.32 14.45
C GLY A 311 7.26 6.47 14.36
N CYS A 312 7.64 6.85 13.15
CA CYS A 312 8.42 8.08 12.87
C CYS A 312 7.68 9.37 13.29
N CYS A 313 6.34 9.33 13.30
CA CYS A 313 5.49 10.48 13.60
C CYS A 313 5.06 10.55 15.08
N GLY A 314 5.08 11.77 15.62
CA GLY A 314 4.70 12.07 17.00
C GLY A 314 5.67 11.44 17.99
N SER A 315 5.13 10.92 19.10
CA SER A 315 5.89 10.07 20.00
C SER A 315 6.12 8.67 19.42
N GLY A 316 5.39 8.29 18.37
CA GLY A 316 5.45 6.98 17.74
C GLY A 316 4.60 5.92 18.45
N TYR A 317 3.83 6.29 19.48
CA TYR A 317 3.08 5.36 20.32
C TYR A 317 1.65 5.14 19.83
N LEU A 318 0.93 6.20 19.49
CA LEU A 318 -0.51 6.16 19.12
C LEU A 318 -0.86 7.06 17.94
N GLU A 319 0.07 7.92 17.51
CA GLU A 319 -0.15 8.92 16.49
C GLU A 319 -0.28 8.25 15.13
N ALA A 320 -1.50 8.24 14.60
CA ALA A 320 -1.84 7.88 13.23
C ALA A 320 -3.02 8.74 12.75
N GLY A 321 -3.13 8.93 11.44
CA GLY A 321 -4.11 9.81 10.81
C GLY A 321 -4.11 11.20 11.43
N PHE A 322 -5.26 11.67 11.92
CA PHE A 322 -5.40 12.99 12.51
C PHE A 322 -4.51 13.26 13.75
N LEU A 323 -4.01 12.22 14.43
CA LEU A 323 -3.06 12.37 15.55
C LEU A 323 -1.62 12.56 15.06
N CYS A 324 -1.29 12.08 13.86
CA CYS A 324 -0.05 12.36 13.16
C CYS A 324 -0.27 13.55 12.21
N ASN A 325 -0.13 14.77 12.72
CA ASN A 325 -0.59 16.00 12.04
C ASN A 325 0.56 17.02 11.89
N PRO A 326 0.32 18.20 11.25
CA PRO A 326 1.38 19.17 10.99
C PRO A 326 2.10 19.72 12.24
N GLY A 327 1.50 19.58 13.43
CA GLY A 327 2.12 19.96 14.69
C GLY A 327 2.92 18.84 15.37
N SER A 328 2.86 17.61 14.85
CA SER A 328 3.61 16.47 15.39
C SER A 328 5.10 16.62 15.11
N PHE A 329 5.93 16.19 16.06
CA PHE A 329 7.33 15.88 15.75
C PHE A 329 7.39 14.78 14.70
N VAL A 330 8.40 14.81 13.82
CA VAL A 330 8.62 13.78 12.81
C VAL A 330 10.10 13.46 12.77
N CYS A 331 10.42 12.17 12.70
CA CYS A 331 11.79 11.74 12.55
C CYS A 331 12.46 12.35 11.30
N ASN A 332 13.76 12.63 11.40
CA ASN A 332 14.53 13.24 10.30
C ASN A 332 14.56 12.30 9.09
N ASP A 333 14.90 11.03 9.30
CA ASP A 333 15.03 10.02 8.24
C ASP A 333 14.01 8.89 8.45
N ALA A 334 12.92 8.91 7.67
CA ALA A 334 11.89 7.88 7.75
C ALA A 334 12.39 6.53 7.20
N SER A 335 13.47 6.50 6.42
CA SER A 335 14.07 5.26 5.92
C SER A 335 14.74 4.44 7.04
N LYS A 336 14.87 5.00 8.24
CA LYS A 336 15.35 4.29 9.44
C LYS A 336 14.26 3.64 10.28
N TYR A 337 12.99 3.89 9.94
CA TYR A 337 11.83 3.42 10.69
C TYR A 337 11.05 2.38 9.89
N VAL A 338 10.59 1.33 10.56
CA VAL A 338 9.67 0.36 9.95
C VAL A 338 8.30 1.00 9.72
N PHE A 339 7.82 1.79 10.69
CA PHE A 339 6.51 2.42 10.68
C PHE A 339 6.61 3.95 10.53
N PHE A 340 5.81 4.52 9.64
CA PHE A 340 5.75 5.96 9.45
C PHE A 340 4.96 6.62 10.57
N ASP A 341 3.80 6.07 10.88
CA ASP A 341 2.97 6.45 12.02
C ASP A 341 2.77 5.22 12.94
N SER A 342 1.90 5.26 13.94
CA SER A 342 1.75 4.14 14.88
C SER A 342 1.08 2.88 14.29
N ILE A 343 0.69 2.88 13.02
CA ILE A 343 -0.02 1.79 12.32
C ILE A 343 0.65 1.46 10.98
N HIS A 344 0.97 2.47 10.18
CA HIS A 344 1.28 2.31 8.78
C HIS A 344 2.78 2.22 8.51
N PRO A 345 3.22 1.31 7.63
CA PRO A 345 4.61 1.20 7.21
C PRO A 345 5.18 2.47 6.56
N THR A 346 6.50 2.66 6.66
CA THR A 346 7.20 3.63 5.81
C THR A 346 7.28 3.14 4.36
N GLU A 347 7.55 4.04 3.41
CA GLU A 347 7.81 3.69 2.00
C GLU A 347 8.92 2.63 1.90
N LYS A 348 10.00 2.74 2.69
CA LYS A 348 11.07 1.74 2.70
C LYS A 348 10.57 0.36 3.12
N THR A 349 9.69 0.29 4.11
CA THR A 349 9.07 -0.97 4.50
C THR A 349 8.19 -1.50 3.37
N TYR A 350 7.38 -0.65 2.74
CA TYR A 350 6.60 -1.06 1.56
C TYR A 350 7.48 -1.58 0.42
N ILE A 351 8.66 -0.99 0.18
CA ILE A 351 9.65 -1.49 -0.78
C ILE A 351 10.09 -2.91 -0.41
N ASN A 352 10.43 -3.16 0.85
CA ASN A 352 10.85 -4.50 1.29
C ASN A 352 9.71 -5.53 1.15
N LEU A 353 8.48 -5.17 1.52
CA LEU A 353 7.30 -6.03 1.36
C LEU A 353 6.98 -6.30 -0.12
N PHE A 354 7.12 -5.30 -0.99
CA PHE A 354 7.00 -5.48 -2.43
C PHE A 354 8.07 -6.44 -2.96
N MET A 355 9.33 -6.26 -2.57
CA MET A 355 10.42 -7.14 -3.01
C MET A 355 10.21 -8.60 -2.58
N ALA A 356 9.69 -8.83 -1.36
CA ALA A 356 9.34 -10.17 -0.88
C ALA A 356 8.16 -10.79 -1.66
N SER A 357 7.17 -9.97 -2.05
CA SER A 357 6.00 -10.42 -2.82
C SER A 357 6.21 -10.47 -4.33
N ARG A 358 7.31 -9.90 -4.86
CA ARG A 358 7.59 -9.84 -6.30
C ARG A 358 7.44 -11.18 -7.04
N PRO A 359 7.93 -12.33 -6.54
CA PRO A 359 7.74 -13.62 -7.21
C PRO A 359 6.26 -14.01 -7.38
N VAL A 360 5.42 -13.63 -6.41
CA VAL A 360 3.97 -13.86 -6.48
C VAL A 360 3.33 -12.96 -7.54
N ILE A 361 3.76 -11.69 -7.62
CA ILE A 361 3.31 -10.75 -8.65
C ILE A 361 3.73 -11.23 -10.04
N ASP A 362 4.97 -11.69 -10.21
CA ASP A 362 5.47 -12.25 -11.47
C ASP A 362 4.63 -13.44 -11.94
N SER A 363 4.26 -14.35 -11.03
CA SER A 363 3.38 -15.49 -11.32
C SER A 363 1.95 -15.06 -11.71
N LEU A 364 1.42 -14.03 -11.05
CA LEU A 364 0.08 -13.51 -11.30
C LEU A 364 -0.08 -12.89 -12.70
N ILE A 365 0.96 -12.20 -13.18
CA ILE A 365 0.91 -11.44 -14.44
C ILE A 365 1.34 -12.25 -15.66
N GLN A 366 1.94 -13.42 -15.47
CA GLN A 366 2.24 -14.34 -16.57
C GLN A 366 0.94 -14.85 -17.22
N ASP A 367 0.99 -15.23 -18.49
CA ASP A 367 -0.11 -15.89 -19.19
C ASP A 367 -0.28 -17.33 -18.70
#